data_AF-A0A6C0BGW7-F1
#
_entry.id   AF-A0A6C0BGW7-F1
#
_cell.length_a   1.000
_cell.length_b   1.000
_cell.length_c   1.000
_cell.angle_alpha   90.00
_cell.angle_beta   90.00
_cell.angle_gamma   90.00
#
_symmetry.space_group_name_H-M   'P 1'
#
loop_
_entity.id
_entity.type
_entity.pdbx_description
1 polymer ?
#
loop_
_entity_poly.entity_id
_entity_poly.type
_entity_poly.pdbx_seq_one_letter_code
_entity_poly.pdbx_strand_id
1 'polypeptide(L)' 'MKSLATSLCHCIKQVRKTVRPRDKSKKSKIKNPSFKEKEAAAIGICIKSVLQTRGKTLKRFKCGKKPFLITKMGLNKY' A
#
# COMPACT_ATOMS: atom_id res chain seq x y z
N MET A 1 -9.91 -8.43 17.15
CA MET A 1 -9.57 -7.29 16.26
C MET A 1 -8.38 -7.66 15.38
N LYS A 2 -8.37 -7.33 14.08
CA LYS A 2 -7.20 -7.55 13.21
C LYS A 2 -6.13 -6.48 13.47
N SER A 3 -4.86 -6.86 13.54
CA SER A 3 -3.76 -5.90 13.67
C SER A 3 -3.72 -4.95 12.46
N LEU A 4 -3.14 -3.76 12.65
CA LEU A 4 -2.90 -2.81 11.56
C LEU A 4 -2.04 -3.44 10.44
N ALA A 5 -1.06 -4.28 10.81
CA ALA A 5 -0.21 -4.99 9.85
C ALA A 5 -1.03 -6.00 9.01
N THR A 6 -1.90 -6.77 9.66
CA THR A 6 -2.78 -7.74 8.98
C THR A 6 -3.77 -7.02 8.05
N SER A 7 -4.34 -5.91 8.52
CA SER A 7 -5.29 -5.11 7.74
C SER A 7 -4.64 -4.51 6.49
N LEU A 8 -3.43 -3.96 6.63
CA LEU A 8 -2.66 -3.42 5.51
C LEU A 8 -2.28 -4.50 4.51
N CYS A 9 -1.78 -5.65 4.98
CA CYS A 9 -1.41 -6.79 4.12
C CYS A 9 -2.63 -7.37 3.39
N HIS A 10 -3.80 -7.41 4.03
CA HIS A 10 -5.05 -7.84 3.39
C HIS A 10 -5.50 -6.87 2.30
N CYS A 11 -5.48 -5.55 2.58
CA CYS A 11 -5.78 -4.52 1.59
C CYS A 11 -4.90 -4.65 0.35
N ILE A 12 -3.58 -4.77 0.54
CA ILE A 12 -2.62 -4.90 -0.57
C ILE A 12 -2.92 -6.13 -1.43
N LYS A 13 -3.20 -7.28 -0.79
CA LYS A 13 -3.53 -8.53 -1.49
C LYS A 13 -4.81 -8.45 -2.32
N GLN A 14 -5.79 -7.65 -1.90
CA GLN A 14 -7.02 -7.42 -2.65
C GLN A 14 -6.79 -6.40 -3.78
N VAL A 15 -6.24 -5.23 -3.46
CA VAL A 15 -6.04 -4.14 -4.42
C VAL A 15 -5.07 -4.52 -5.54
N ARG A 16 -4.02 -5.30 -5.26
CA ARG A 16 -3.06 -5.74 -6.29
C ARG A 16 -3.71 -6.59 -7.40
N LYS A 17 -4.87 -7.21 -7.14
CA LYS A 17 -5.59 -8.01 -8.15
C LYS A 17 -6.32 -7.12 -9.15
N THR A 18 -6.73 -5.92 -8.75
CA THR A 18 -7.59 -5.03 -9.52
C THR A 18 -6.86 -3.78 -10.04
N VAL A 19 -5.78 -3.37 -9.38
CA VAL A 19 -5.06 -2.14 -9.73
C VAL A 19 -4.37 -2.26 -11.09
N ARG A 20 -4.56 -1.22 -11.91
CA ARG A 20 -3.87 -1.03 -13.20
C ARG A 20 -2.98 0.21 -13.08
N PRO A 21 -1.70 0.06 -12.68
CA PRO A 21 -0.81 1.19 -12.51
C PRO A 21 -0.59 1.94 -13.83
N ARG A 22 -0.41 3.26 -13.71
CA ARG A 22 -0.03 4.13 -14.82
C ARG A 22 1.46 4.01 -15.06
N ASP A 23 1.84 4.01 -16.33
CA ASP A 23 3.23 4.09 -16.72
C ASP A 23 3.74 5.50 -16.36
N LYS A 24 4.95 5.57 -15.80
CA LYS A 24 5.56 6.86 -15.43
C LYS A 24 6.09 7.59 -16.67
N SER A 25 6.54 6.84 -17.67
CA SER A 25 7.17 7.36 -18.89
C SER A 25 6.14 7.74 -19.94
N LYS A 26 5.11 6.91 -20.09
CA LYS A 26 4.01 7.11 -21.02
C LYS A 26 2.81 7.48 -20.17
N LYS A 27 2.15 8.62 -20.38
CA LYS A 27 0.96 9.03 -19.60
C LYS A 27 -0.26 8.11 -19.81
N SER A 28 -0.08 6.80 -19.99
CA SER A 28 -1.08 5.76 -20.23
C SER A 28 -0.98 4.64 -19.19
N LYS A 29 -1.98 3.76 -19.12
CA LYS A 29 -1.93 2.55 -18.26
C LYS A 29 -0.87 1.58 -18.79
N ILE A 30 -0.16 0.89 -17.91
CA ILE A 30 0.74 -0.21 -18.31
C ILE A 30 -0.13 -1.36 -18.82
N LYS A 31 0.12 -1.85 -20.04
CA LYS A 31 -0.64 -2.97 -20.63
C LYS A 31 -0.45 -4.26 -19.83
N ASN A 32 0.80 -4.58 -19.49
CA ASN A 32 1.17 -5.80 -18.76
C ASN A 32 2.02 -5.46 -17.52
N PRO A 33 1.40 -4.95 -16.44
CA PRO A 33 2.15 -4.59 -15.24
C PRO A 33 2.60 -5.84 -14.50
N SER A 34 3.88 -5.86 -14.17
CA SER A 34 4.51 -6.88 -13.34
C SER A 34 3.89 -6.92 -11.94
N PHE A 35 4.13 -8.02 -11.23
CA PHE A 35 3.69 -8.18 -9.85
C PHE A 35 4.18 -7.04 -8.95
N LYS A 36 5.45 -6.63 -9.11
CA LYS A 36 6.07 -5.55 -8.30
C LYS A 36 5.38 -4.20 -8.53
N GLU A 37 4.99 -3.89 -9.76
CA GLU A 37 4.30 -2.63 -10.08
C GLU A 37 2.89 -2.58 -9.51
N LYS A 38 2.15 -3.69 -9.61
CA LYS A 38 0.83 -3.82 -8.98
C LYS A 38 0.92 -3.73 -7.46
N GLU A 39 1.92 -4.36 -6.87
CA GLU A 39 2.16 -4.32 -5.43
C GLU A 39 2.52 -2.91 -4.96
N ALA A 40 3.42 -2.20 -5.65
CA ALA A 40 3.77 -0.83 -5.34
C ALA A 40 2.56 0.13 -5.38
N ALA A 41 1.73 0.01 -6.42
CA ALA A 41 0.51 0.80 -6.54
C ALA A 41 -0.51 0.47 -5.44
N ALA A 42 -0.69 -0.82 -5.15
CA ALA A 42 -1.58 -1.27 -4.07
C ALA A 42 -1.11 -0.79 -2.69
N ILE A 43 0.20 -0.80 -2.42
CA ILE A 43 0.79 -0.26 -1.19
C ILE A 43 0.43 1.21 -1.03
N GLY A 44 0.60 2.03 -2.07
CA GLY A 44 0.27 3.46 -2.02
C GLY A 44 -1.20 3.72 -1.69
N ILE A 45 -2.11 3.00 -2.35
CA ILE A 45 -3.56 3.09 -2.10
C ILE A 45 -3.88 2.68 -0.65
N CYS A 46 -3.34 1.54 -0.20
CA CYS A 46 -3.65 1.01 1.12
C CYS A 46 -3.03 1.81 2.26
N ILE A 47 -1.85 2.42 2.09
CA ILE A 47 -1.27 3.33 3.09
C ILE A 47 -2.18 4.55 3.29
N LYS A 48 -2.70 5.11 2.20
CA LYS A 48 -3.61 6.27 2.26
C LYS A 48 -4.88 5.93 3.05
N SER A 49 -5.51 4.81 2.73
CA SER A 49 -6.76 4.42 3.40
C SER A 49 -6.57 3.90 4.84
N VAL A 50 -5.48 3.17 5.14
CA VAL A 50 -5.30 2.47 6.42
C VAL A 50 -4.47 3.26 7.43
N LEU A 51 -3.43 3.99 6.99
CA LEU A 51 -2.48 4.67 7.87
C LEU A 51 -2.71 6.18 7.93
N GLN A 52 -2.84 6.86 6.78
CA GLN A 52 -2.95 8.33 6.75
C GLN A 52 -4.23 8.82 7.42
N THR A 53 -5.35 8.10 7.26
CA THR A 53 -6.61 8.35 7.99
C THR A 53 -6.47 8.29 9.51
N ARG A 54 -5.39 7.72 10.03
CA ARG A 54 -5.08 7.59 11.46
C ARG A 54 -3.90 8.44 11.91
N GLY A 55 -3.44 9.40 11.09
CA GLY A 55 -2.29 10.24 11.39
C GLY A 55 -0.96 9.47 11.48
N LYS A 56 -0.87 8.29 10.85
CA LYS A 56 0.33 7.44 10.87
C LYS A 56 0.99 7.43 9.50
N THR A 57 2.32 7.43 9.47
CA THR A 57 3.09 7.23 8.24
C THR A 57 3.87 5.92 8.30
N LEU A 58 4.03 5.29 7.13
CA LEU A 58 4.76 4.04 7.00
C LEU A 58 6.27 4.28 7.23
N LYS A 59 6.89 3.53 8.16
CA LYS A 59 8.36 3.49 8.33
C LYS A 59 8.94 2.21 7.74
N ARG A 60 8.41 1.05 8.13
CA ARG A 60 8.75 -0.26 7.54
C ARG A 60 7.53 -1.16 7.49
N PHE A 61 7.44 -1.98 6.46
CA PHE A 61 6.36 -2.94 6.29
C PHE A 61 6.85 -4.20 5.59
N LYS A 62 6.31 -5.36 6.01
CA LYS A 62 6.44 -6.61 5.28
C LYS A 62 5.13 -7.38 5.36
N CYS A 63 4.64 -7.80 4.21
CA CYS A 63 3.51 -8.73 4.08
C CYS A 63 4.09 -10.13 3.88
N GLY A 64 3.82 -11.04 4.81
CA GLY A 64 4.33 -12.42 4.79
C GLY A 64 3.54 -13.31 5.73
N LYS A 65 4.07 -14.49 6.11
CA LYS A 65 3.44 -15.39 7.10
C LYS A 65 3.19 -14.66 8.44
N LYS A 66 4.13 -13.82 8.85
CA LYS A 66 4.01 -12.92 10.00
C LYS A 66 4.13 -11.47 9.49
N PRO A 67 3.00 -10.77 9.24
CA PRO A 67 3.05 -9.40 8.77
C PRO A 67 3.54 -8.47 9.88
N PHE A 68 4.48 -7.58 9.56
CA PHE A 68 4.94 -6.55 10.47
C PHE A 68 4.74 -5.16 9.87
N LEU A 69 4.45 -4.21 10.74
CA LEU A 69 4.23 -2.82 10.38
C LEU A 69 4.85 -1.94 11.47
N ILE A 70 5.83 -1.14 11.08
CA ILE A 70 6.42 -0.09 11.90
C ILE A 70 5.94 1.22 11.32
N THR A 71 5.24 2.00 12.13
CA THR A 71 4.77 3.35 11.79
C THR A 71 5.52 4.38 12.61
N LYS A 72 5.57 5.61 12.10
CA LYS A 72 5.89 6.80 12.89
C LYS A 72 4.66 7.70 12.95
N MET A 73 4.55 8.52 13.99
CA MET A 73 3.55 9.57 14.04
C MET A 73 3.75 10.49 12.84
N GLY A 74 2.72 10.65 12.01
CA GLY A 74 2.72 11.64 10.96
C GLY A 74 2.34 12.98 11.56
N LEU A 75 3.19 14.01 11.39
CA LEU A 75 2.73 15.38 11.51
C LEU A 75 1.74 15.58 10.36
N ASN A 76 0.44 15.61 10.64
CA ASN A 76 -0.56 16.05 9.68
C ASN A 76 -0.26 17.52 9.37
N LYS A 77 0.53 17.79 8.33
CA LYS A 77 0.48 19.07 7.62
C LYS A 77 -0.75 19.02 6.73
N TYR A 78 -1.87 19.45 7.29
CA TYR A 78 -2.90 20.10 6.50
C TYR A 78 -2.42 21.53 6.22
#